data_AF-A0A2A9GQ12-F1
#
_entry.id   AF-A0A2A9GQ12-F1
#
_cell.length_a   1.000
_cell.length_b   1.000
_cell.length_c   1.000
_cell.angle_alpha   90.00
_cell.angle_beta   90.00
_cell.angle_gamma   90.00
#
_symmetry.space_group_name_H-M   'P 1'
#
loop_
_entity.id
_entity.type
_entity.pdbx_description
1 polymer ?
#
loop_
_entity_poly.entity_id
_entity_poly.type
_entity_poly.pdbx_seq_one_letter_code
_entity_poly.pdbx_strand_id
1 'polypeptide(L)'
;MPQDSAPRQRPDGFELNAPRRSLPIALLRARELVMERFRPMLNAHDVTEQQWRVLRVLRESGPLDASMLAERACVLAPSLTRMLRALETRGLIEIRRDGEDRRRASVGLSEAGTAFLRDVSPQSAEIYAKLEAEIGAERITRLLDELEAFVAALEHDDRA
;
A
#
# COMPACT_ATOMS: atom_id res chain seq x y z
N MET A 1 17.55 56.48 -13.01
CA MET A 1 18.13 55.53 -12.03
C MET A 1 17.39 54.21 -12.18
N PRO A 2 18.09 53.09 -12.44
CA PRO A 2 17.45 51.82 -12.78
C PRO A 2 16.79 51.22 -11.54
N GLN A 3 15.57 50.71 -11.70
CA GLN A 3 14.87 49.94 -10.68
C GLN A 3 15.53 48.56 -10.58
N ASP A 4 16.09 48.30 -9.41
CA ASP A 4 16.73 47.06 -9.03
C ASP A 4 15.69 45.92 -9.07
N SER A 5 15.79 45.11 -10.12
CA SER A 5 14.97 43.92 -10.30
C SER A 5 15.52 42.82 -9.42
N ALA A 6 15.10 42.82 -8.15
CA ALA A 6 15.42 41.72 -7.25
C ALA A 6 14.98 40.39 -7.90
N PRO A 7 15.85 39.37 -7.96
CA PRO A 7 15.48 38.09 -8.53
C PRO A 7 14.34 37.50 -7.70
N ARG A 8 13.21 37.17 -8.32
CA ARG A 8 12.16 36.36 -7.68
C ARG A 8 12.82 35.06 -7.22
N GLN A 9 13.01 34.91 -5.91
CA GLN A 9 13.47 33.65 -5.34
C GLN A 9 12.50 32.57 -5.82
N ARG A 10 13.03 31.55 -6.51
CA ARG A 10 12.25 30.35 -6.79
C ARG A 10 11.83 29.79 -5.42
N PRO A 11 10.55 29.46 -5.21
CA PRO A 11 10.13 28.86 -3.96
C PRO A 11 11.02 27.64 -3.74
N ASP A 12 11.76 27.62 -2.63
CA ASP A 12 12.42 26.40 -2.21
C ASP A 12 11.30 25.37 -1.96
N GLY A 13 11.54 24.07 -2.20
CA GLY A 13 10.49 23.03 -2.10
C GLY A 13 9.88 22.87 -0.70
N PHE A 14 10.05 23.85 0.20
CA PHE A 14 9.59 23.92 1.56
C PHE A 14 8.36 24.84 1.75
N GLU A 15 7.72 25.36 0.70
CA GLU A 15 6.41 26.04 0.86
C GLU A 15 5.28 25.06 1.22
N LEU A 16 5.36 23.79 0.78
CA LEU A 16 4.59 22.67 1.35
C LEU A 16 5.11 22.23 2.74
N ASN A 17 6.18 22.86 3.23
CA ASN A 17 6.76 22.71 4.57
C ASN A 17 6.68 24.06 5.34
N ALA A 18 5.55 24.77 5.28
CA ALA A 18 5.26 25.76 6.32
C ALA A 18 5.51 25.10 7.69
N PRO A 19 6.13 25.78 8.69
CA PRO A 19 6.83 25.15 9.83
C PRO A 19 5.99 24.26 10.78
N ARG A 20 4.78 23.86 10.41
CA ARG A 20 3.87 22.99 11.15
C ARG A 20 3.21 21.86 10.35
N ARG A 21 3.37 21.75 9.02
CA ARG A 21 2.71 20.70 8.22
C ARG A 21 3.62 20.22 7.08
N SER A 22 4.29 19.09 7.27
CA SER A 22 5.07 18.41 6.22
C SER A 22 4.26 17.24 5.67
N LEU A 23 3.96 17.26 4.37
CA LEU A 23 3.12 16.24 3.72
C LEU A 23 3.70 14.82 3.83
N PRO A 24 4.99 14.55 3.53
CA PRO A 24 5.57 13.22 3.70
C PRO A 24 5.48 12.70 5.13
N ILE A 25 5.71 13.58 6.12
CA ILE A 25 5.62 13.22 7.55
C ILE A 25 4.17 12.92 7.93
N ALA A 26 3.19 13.69 7.42
CA ALA A 26 1.78 13.46 7.69
C ALA A 26 1.30 12.10 7.14
N LEU A 27 1.66 11.76 5.90
CA LEU A 27 1.33 10.47 5.29
C LEU A 27 1.95 9.30 6.06
N LEU A 28 3.22 9.42 6.45
CA LEU A 28 3.91 8.38 7.22
C LEU A 28 3.25 8.19 8.60
N ARG A 29 2.93 9.27 9.31
CA ARG A 29 2.25 9.21 10.62
C ARG A 29 0.85 8.63 10.50
N ALA A 30 0.07 9.02 9.50
CA ALA A 30 -1.26 8.49 9.27
C ALA A 30 -1.21 6.97 9.02
N ARG A 31 -0.30 6.53 8.14
CA ARG A 31 -0.05 5.10 7.89
C ARG A 31 0.29 4.37 9.19
N GLU A 32 1.20 4.91 9.99
CA GLU A 32 1.66 4.27 11.23
C GLU A 32 0.51 4.07 12.22
N LEU A 33 -0.26 5.13 12.50
CA LEU A 33 -1.40 5.07 13.42
C LEU A 33 -2.51 4.12 12.95
N VAL A 34 -2.74 4.04 11.64
CA VAL A 34 -3.68 3.06 11.08
C VAL A 34 -3.13 1.65 11.28
N MET A 35 -1.87 1.39 10.92
CA MET A 35 -1.29 0.05 11.00
C MET A 35 -1.10 -0.47 12.42
N GLU A 36 -0.89 0.40 13.41
CA GLU A 36 -0.89 0.03 14.85
C GLU A 36 -2.13 -0.77 15.25
N ARG A 37 -3.30 -0.45 14.68
CA ARG A 37 -4.56 -1.14 14.97
C ARG A 37 -4.64 -2.53 14.34
N PHE A 38 -3.95 -2.75 13.22
CA PHE A 38 -3.91 -4.05 12.53
C PHE A 38 -2.83 -4.99 13.09
N ARG A 39 -1.74 -4.47 13.66
CA ARG A 39 -0.61 -5.29 14.14
C ARG A 39 -0.99 -6.41 15.11
N PRO A 40 -1.87 -6.22 16.11
CA PRO A 40 -2.25 -7.32 17.00
C PRO A 40 -2.90 -8.49 16.25
N MET A 41 -3.80 -8.17 15.32
CA MET A 41 -4.43 -9.17 14.44
C MET A 41 -3.39 -9.86 13.58
N LEU A 42 -2.52 -9.10 12.91
CA LEU A 42 -1.49 -9.66 12.03
C LEU A 42 -0.49 -10.57 12.78
N ASN A 43 -0.06 -10.15 13.97
CA ASN A 43 0.84 -10.92 14.82
C ASN A 43 0.21 -12.23 15.31
N ALA A 44 -1.08 -12.23 15.63
CA ALA A 44 -1.80 -13.45 16.03
C ALA A 44 -1.85 -14.52 14.92
N HIS A 45 -1.59 -14.11 13.68
CA HIS A 45 -1.60 -14.95 12.48
C HIS A 45 -0.21 -15.13 11.85
N ASP A 46 0.85 -14.69 12.54
CA ASP A 46 2.23 -14.71 12.05
C ASP A 46 2.41 -14.05 10.67
N VAL A 47 1.63 -13.00 10.36
CA VAL A 47 1.69 -12.26 9.10
C VAL A 47 2.30 -10.89 9.34
N THR A 48 3.27 -10.48 8.51
CA THR A 48 3.81 -9.12 8.55
C THR A 48 2.91 -8.12 7.82
N GLU A 49 3.03 -6.82 8.10
CA GLU A 49 2.28 -5.79 7.35
C GLU A 49 2.52 -5.84 5.84
N GLN A 50 3.74 -6.18 5.41
CA GLN A 50 4.08 -6.27 4.00
C GLN A 50 3.47 -7.51 3.34
N GLN A 51 3.49 -8.66 4.03
CA GLN A 51 2.81 -9.87 3.60
C GLN A 51 1.29 -9.68 3.53
N TRP A 52 0.71 -8.98 4.50
CA TRP A 52 -0.71 -8.62 4.51
C TRP A 52 -1.09 -7.81 3.27
N ARG A 53 -0.30 -6.78 2.91
CA ARG A 53 -0.53 -6.01 1.68
C ARG A 53 -0.49 -6.88 0.43
N VAL A 54 0.47 -7.80 0.32
CA VAL A 54 0.54 -8.74 -0.81
C VAL A 54 -0.73 -9.59 -0.92
N LEU A 55 -1.18 -10.20 0.18
CA LEU A 55 -2.39 -11.04 0.18
C LEU A 55 -3.64 -10.23 -0.15
N ARG A 56 -3.75 -9.00 0.34
CA ARG A 56 -4.85 -8.09 0.02
C ARG A 56 -4.89 -7.70 -1.45
N VAL A 57 -3.76 -7.30 -2.02
CA VAL A 57 -3.67 -6.96 -3.45
C VAL A 57 -4.09 -8.13 -4.32
N LEU A 58 -3.64 -9.35 -3.99
CA LEU A 58 -4.03 -10.56 -4.72
C LEU A 58 -5.52 -10.89 -4.57
N ARG A 59 -6.13 -10.62 -3.41
CA ARG A 59 -7.58 -10.77 -3.21
C ARG A 59 -8.38 -9.80 -4.07
N GLU A 60 -7.93 -8.55 -4.15
CA GLU A 60 -8.63 -7.47 -4.86
C GLU A 60 -8.41 -7.54 -6.38
N SER A 61 -7.22 -7.94 -6.82
CA SER A 61 -6.81 -7.90 -8.24
C SER A 61 -6.81 -9.26 -8.93
N GLY A 62 -6.90 -10.37 -8.17
CA GLY A 62 -6.60 -11.70 -8.69
C GLY A 62 -5.10 -11.94 -8.91
N PRO A 63 -4.75 -12.99 -9.67
CA PRO A 63 -3.35 -13.30 -9.94
C PRO A 63 -2.63 -12.20 -10.72
N LEU A 64 -1.41 -11.86 -10.30
CA LEU A 64 -0.58 -10.80 -10.89
C LEU A 64 0.83 -11.31 -11.18
N ASP A 65 1.52 -10.71 -12.15
CA ASP A 65 2.97 -10.88 -12.24
C ASP A 65 3.68 -10.20 -11.05
N ALA A 66 4.93 -10.58 -10.83
CA ALA A 66 5.70 -10.09 -9.69
C ALA A 66 5.95 -8.58 -9.73
N SER A 67 6.07 -7.97 -10.91
CA SER A 67 6.33 -6.54 -11.05
C SER A 67 5.10 -5.72 -10.66
N MET A 68 3.94 -6.06 -11.22
CA MET A 68 2.66 -5.45 -10.88
C MET A 68 2.31 -5.65 -9.41
N LEU A 69 2.60 -6.83 -8.86
CA LEU A 69 2.39 -7.10 -7.44
C LEU A 69 3.30 -6.25 -6.54
N ALA A 70 4.55 -6.02 -6.95
CA ALA A 70 5.50 -5.17 -6.20
C ALA A 70 5.00 -3.72 -6.13
N GLU A 71 4.59 -3.19 -7.28
CA GLU A 71 4.05 -1.84 -7.43
C GLU A 71 2.79 -1.65 -6.57
N ARG A 72 1.77 -2.49 -6.77
CA ARG A 72 0.49 -2.38 -6.05
C ARG A 72 0.61 -2.64 -4.55
N ALA A 73 1.53 -3.50 -4.11
CA ALA A 73 1.76 -3.74 -2.68
C ALA A 73 2.65 -2.68 -2.02
N CYS A 74 3.18 -1.72 -2.81
CA CYS A 74 4.19 -0.75 -2.40
C CYS A 74 5.41 -1.43 -1.74
N VAL A 75 6.00 -2.40 -2.46
CA VAL A 75 7.12 -3.23 -2.01
C VAL A 75 8.23 -3.19 -3.06
N LEU A 76 9.47 -3.00 -2.62
CA LEU A 76 10.63 -3.11 -3.50
C LEU A 76 10.82 -4.56 -3.99
N ALA A 77 11.09 -4.74 -5.27
CA ALA A 77 11.22 -6.06 -5.91
C ALA A 77 12.16 -7.07 -5.18
N PRO A 78 13.34 -6.66 -4.64
CA PRO A 78 14.20 -7.57 -3.87
C PRO A 78 13.51 -8.12 -2.61
N SER A 79 12.70 -7.30 -1.94
CA SER A 79 11.94 -7.69 -0.74
C SER A 79 10.75 -8.56 -1.11
N LEU A 80 10.09 -8.28 -2.24
CA LEU A 80 8.95 -9.06 -2.70
C LEU A 80 9.32 -10.53 -2.89
N THR A 81 10.44 -10.82 -3.56
CA THR A 81 10.85 -12.21 -3.83
C THR A 81 10.96 -13.06 -2.56
N ARG A 82 11.54 -12.48 -1.50
CA ARG A 82 11.67 -13.17 -0.20
C ARG A 82 10.31 -13.39 0.45
N MET A 83 9.41 -12.41 0.36
CA MET A 83 8.07 -12.52 0.92
C MET A 83 7.23 -13.56 0.17
N LEU A 84 7.30 -13.60 -1.16
CA LEU A 84 6.60 -14.60 -1.96
C LEU A 84 7.04 -16.01 -1.58
N ARG A 85 8.35 -16.26 -1.46
CA ARG A 85 8.85 -17.56 -0.99
C ARG A 85 8.32 -17.94 0.39
N ALA A 86 8.26 -16.99 1.32
CA ALA A 86 7.73 -17.25 2.66
C ALA A 86 6.23 -17.55 2.64
N LEU A 87 5.44 -16.81 1.85
CA LEU A 87 4.00 -17.04 1.69
C LEU A 87 3.69 -18.35 0.96
N GLU A 88 4.48 -18.71 -0.05
CA GLU A 88 4.39 -19.98 -0.79
C GLU A 88 4.74 -21.16 0.11
N THR A 89 5.79 -21.04 0.93
CA THR A 89 6.17 -22.08 1.92
C THR A 89 5.06 -22.30 2.95
N ARG A 90 4.34 -21.23 3.32
CA ARG A 90 3.14 -21.32 4.18
C ARG A 90 1.88 -21.79 3.44
N GLY A 91 1.97 -22.01 2.13
CA GLY A 91 0.85 -22.42 1.29
C GLY A 91 -0.21 -21.35 1.10
N LEU A 92 0.06 -20.07 1.39
CA LEU A 92 -0.93 -18.98 1.28
C LEU A 92 -1.03 -18.40 -0.15
N ILE A 93 -0.01 -18.64 -0.97
CA ILE A 93 0.00 -18.25 -2.38
C ILE A 93 0.44 -19.43 -3.22
N GLU A 94 0.19 -19.33 -4.52
CA GLU A 94 0.73 -20.22 -5.55
C GLU A 94 1.42 -19.38 -6.63
N ILE A 95 2.50 -19.91 -7.19
CA ILE A 95 3.23 -19.30 -8.30
C ILE A 95 3.11 -20.22 -9.52
N ARG A 96 2.39 -19.78 -10.54
CA ARG A 96 2.23 -20.49 -11.80
C ARG A 96 3.22 -19.94 -12.82
N ARG A 97 4.01 -20.82 -13.42
CA ARG A 97 4.94 -20.46 -14.51
C ARG A 97 4.33 -20.89 -15.82
N ASP A 98 4.15 -19.96 -16.74
CA ASP A 98 3.74 -20.32 -18.09
C ASP A 98 4.85 -21.12 -18.78
N GLY A 99 4.47 -22.25 -19.40
CA GLY A 99 5.40 -23.18 -20.01
C GLY A 99 6.16 -22.62 -21.22
N GLU A 100 5.65 -21.55 -21.84
CA GLU A 100 6.27 -20.90 -23.01
C GLU A 100 7.20 -19.73 -22.65
N ASP A 101 7.00 -19.07 -21.50
CA ASP A 101 7.88 -18.02 -21.02
C ASP A 101 8.04 -18.05 -19.50
N ARG A 102 9.11 -18.69 -19.04
CA ARG A 102 9.50 -18.78 -17.62
C ARG A 102 9.68 -17.41 -16.93
N ARG A 103 9.71 -16.30 -17.69
CA ARG A 103 9.79 -14.94 -17.16
C ARG A 103 8.43 -14.36 -16.74
N ARG A 104 7.31 -14.98 -17.12
CA ARG A 104 5.95 -14.61 -16.72
C ARG A 104 5.42 -15.57 -15.67
N ALA A 105 6.02 -15.53 -14.48
CA ALA A 105 5.43 -16.19 -13.33
C ALA A 105 4.26 -15.34 -12.81
N SER A 106 3.06 -15.92 -12.77
CA SER A 106 1.90 -15.31 -12.13
C SER A 106 1.79 -15.81 -10.69
N VAL A 107 1.48 -14.89 -9.79
CA VAL A 107 1.32 -15.11 -8.35
C VAL A 107 -0.16 -14.96 -8.02
N GLY A 108 -0.77 -15.94 -7.38
CA GLY A 108 -2.16 -15.90 -6.94
C GLY A 108 -2.33 -16.37 -5.51
N LEU A 109 -3.49 -16.10 -4.92
CA LEU A 109 -3.89 -16.77 -3.67
C LEU A 109 -4.14 -18.24 -3.94
N SER A 110 -3.65 -19.10 -3.04
CA SER A 110 -4.07 -20.49 -3.01
C SER A 110 -5.46 -20.62 -2.36
N GLU A 111 -6.02 -21.83 -2.34
CA GLU A 111 -7.21 -22.14 -1.54
C GLU A 111 -6.99 -21.84 -0.05
N ALA A 112 -5.83 -22.21 0.50
CA ALA A 112 -5.49 -21.93 1.90
C ALA A 112 -5.29 -20.44 2.16
N GLY A 113 -4.73 -19.67 1.22
CA GLY A 113 -4.65 -18.21 1.30
C GLY A 113 -6.01 -17.54 1.29
N THR A 114 -6.93 -18.03 0.45
CA THR A 114 -8.31 -17.54 0.40
C THR A 114 -9.06 -17.86 1.70
N ALA A 115 -8.91 -19.07 2.24
CA ALA A 115 -9.46 -19.46 3.52
C ALA A 115 -8.90 -18.59 4.66
N PHE A 116 -7.58 -18.39 4.69
CA PHE A 116 -6.92 -17.51 5.64
C PHE A 116 -7.52 -16.10 5.65
N LEU A 117 -7.68 -15.48 4.46
CA LEU A 117 -8.26 -14.14 4.37
C LEU A 117 -9.72 -14.09 4.84
N ARG A 118 -10.50 -15.14 4.59
CA ARG A 118 -11.86 -15.27 5.10
C ARG A 118 -11.87 -15.32 6.63
N ASP A 119 -10.95 -16.06 7.23
CA ASP A 119 -10.88 -16.24 8.69
C ASP A 119 -10.44 -14.95 9.41
N VAL A 120 -9.57 -14.16 8.77
CA VAL A 120 -9.12 -12.85 9.30
C VAL A 120 -10.12 -11.71 9.02
N SER A 121 -10.98 -11.86 8.00
CA SER A 121 -11.91 -10.81 7.55
C SER A 121 -12.79 -10.21 8.66
N PRO A 122 -13.34 -10.99 9.62
CA PRO A 122 -14.15 -10.42 10.71
C PRO A 122 -13.35 -9.48 11.62
N GLN A 123 -12.11 -9.86 11.98
CA GLN A 123 -11.24 -9.02 12.80
C GLN A 123 -10.84 -7.74 12.06
N SER A 124 -10.55 -7.86 10.76
CA SER A 124 -10.27 -6.69 9.91
C SER A 124 -11.48 -5.76 9.83
N ALA A 125 -12.70 -6.30 9.70
CA ALA A 125 -13.93 -5.52 9.66
C ALA A 125 -14.18 -4.78 10.97
N GLU A 126 -13.91 -5.41 12.11
CA GLU A 126 -14.02 -4.75 13.42
C GLU A 126 -13.03 -3.57 13.57
N ILE A 127 -11.80 -3.72 13.06
CA ILE A 127 -10.82 -2.63 13.05
C ILE A 127 -11.32 -1.46 12.19
N TYR A 128 -11.86 -1.73 11.01
CA TYR A 128 -12.45 -0.70 10.16
C TYR A 128 -13.66 -0.03 10.80
N ALA A 129 -14.56 -0.79 11.43
CA ALA A 129 -15.72 -0.23 12.14
C ALA A 129 -15.30 0.70 13.28
N LYS A 130 -14.21 0.39 14.01
CA LYS A 130 -13.66 1.27 15.05
C LYS A 130 -13.09 2.56 14.46
N LEU A 131 -12.37 2.47 13.34
CA LEU A 131 -11.87 3.65 12.62
C LEU A 131 -13.02 4.54 12.15
N GLU A 132 -14.07 3.94 11.58
CA GLU A 132 -15.27 4.65 11.14
C GLU A 132 -16.02 5.31 12.30
N ALA A 133 -16.08 4.66 13.47
CA ALA A 133 -16.68 5.24 14.66
C ALA A 133 -15.87 6.43 15.23
N GLU A 134 -14.53 6.36 15.19
CA GLU A 134 -13.65 7.42 15.68
C GLU A 134 -13.56 8.63 14.73
N ILE A 135 -13.53 8.37 13.42
CA ILE A 135 -13.20 9.39 12.40
C ILE A 135 -14.47 9.85 11.64
N GLY A 136 -15.45 8.97 11.47
CA GLY A 136 -16.62 9.14 10.61
C GLY A 136 -16.41 8.47 9.24
N ALA A 137 -17.33 7.60 8.84
CA ALA A 137 -17.27 6.85 7.58
C ALA A 137 -17.15 7.77 6.36
N GLU A 138 -17.95 8.84 6.28
CA GLU A 138 -17.90 9.79 5.15
C GLU A 138 -16.59 10.58 5.10
N ARG A 139 -15.92 10.76 6.24
CA ARG A 139 -14.59 11.39 6.29
C ARG A 139 -13.52 10.43 5.80
N ILE A 140 -13.63 9.15 6.13
CA ILE A 140 -12.72 8.11 5.62
C ILE A 140 -12.88 7.96 4.11
N THR A 141 -14.10 7.84 3.60
CA THR A 141 -14.35 7.74 2.15
C THR A 141 -13.77 8.93 1.40
N ARG A 142 -14.06 10.17 1.83
CA ARG A 142 -13.48 11.35 1.20
C ARG A 142 -11.95 11.37 1.25
N LEU A 143 -11.34 10.95 2.36
CA LEU A 143 -9.89 10.89 2.45
C LEU A 143 -9.30 9.85 1.49
N LEU A 144 -9.96 8.69 1.31
CA LEU A 144 -9.54 7.69 0.33
C LEU A 144 -9.62 8.25 -1.09
N ASP A 145 -10.74 8.88 -1.46
CA ASP A 145 -10.94 9.49 -2.78
C ASP A 145 -9.83 10.53 -3.08
N GLU A 146 -9.51 11.39 -2.11
CA GLU A 146 -8.45 12.39 -2.24
C GLU A 146 -7.04 11.76 -2.35
N LEU A 147 -6.77 10.68 -1.61
CA LEU A 147 -5.50 9.95 -1.69
C LEU A 147 -5.35 9.23 -3.03
N GLU A 148 -6.42 8.62 -3.55
CA GLU A 148 -6.43 7.98 -4.86
C GLU A 148 -6.20 9.00 -5.98
N ALA A 149 -6.91 10.14 -5.94
CA ALA A 149 -6.68 11.24 -6.87
C ALA A 149 -5.25 11.80 -6.79
N PHE A 150 -4.71 11.93 -5.57
CA PHE A 150 -3.34 12.39 -5.34
C PHE A 150 -2.30 11.42 -5.92
N VAL A 151 -2.44 10.11 -5.69
CA VAL A 151 -1.55 9.08 -6.26
C VAL A 151 -1.63 9.08 -7.77
N ALA A 152 -2.84 9.11 -8.33
CA ALA A 152 -3.04 9.16 -9.78
C ALA A 152 -2.32 10.37 -10.39
N ALA A 153 -2.45 11.57 -9.81
CA ALA A 153 -1.78 12.77 -10.32
C ALA A 153 -0.24 12.62 -10.36
N LEU A 154 0.37 12.01 -9.34
CA LEU A 154 1.82 11.83 -9.28
C LEU A 154 2.33 10.78 -10.29
N GLU A 155 1.62 9.68 -10.48
CA GLU A 155 2.03 8.65 -11.46
C GLU A 155 1.89 9.11 -12.93
N HIS A 156 1.05 10.12 -13.19
CA HIS A 156 0.97 10.74 -14.52
C HIS A 156 2.16 11.68 -14.77
N ASP A 157 2.67 12.34 -13.75
CA ASP A 157 3.82 13.25 -13.86
C ASP A 157 5.14 12.48 -14.11
N ASP A 158 5.28 11.28 -13.55
CA ASP A 158 6.45 10.41 -13.75
C ASP A 158 6.51 9.74 -15.15
N ARG A 159 5.41 9.78 -15.92
CA ARG A 159 5.29 9.17 -17.27
C ARG A 159 5.25 10.19 -18.42
N ALA A 160 5.31 11.49 -18.11
CA ALA A 160 5.34 12.61 -19.05
C ALA A 160 6.76 13.14 -19.27
#